data_AF-A0A1B6DSC7-F1
#
_entry.id   AF-A0A1B6DSC7-F1
#
_cell.length_a   1.000
_cell.length_b   1.000
_cell.length_c   1.000
_cell.angle_alpha   90.00
_cell.angle_beta   90.00
_cell.angle_gamma   90.00
#
_symmetry.space_group_name_H-M   'P 1'
#
loop_
_entity.id
_entity.type
_entity.pdbx_description
1 polymer ?
#
loop_
_entity_poly.entity_id
_entity_poly.type
_entity_poly.pdbx_seq_one_letter_code
_entity_poly.pdbx_strand_id
1 'polypeptide(L)'
;MPTYLTPNRHGYSVRFSPFQPDKIVCATSQYFGLAGGGTLFVLELTPDGALIEISTSQWPDGLFDVVWSETDANIVVTASGDGILQLWNIACPQVSKKLISLYNI
;
A
#
# COMPACT_ATOMS: atom_id res chain seq x y z
N MET A 1 17.82 6.36 -12.79
CA MET A 1 16.63 5.54 -12.51
C MET A 1 15.97 6.12 -11.27
N PRO A 2 14.67 6.46 -11.29
CA PRO A 2 13.97 6.97 -10.12
C PRO A 2 13.99 5.93 -9.00
N THR A 3 14.24 6.37 -7.77
CA THR A 3 14.27 5.52 -6.57
C THR A 3 13.59 6.25 -5.41
N TYR A 4 12.77 5.53 -4.66
CA TYR A 4 12.21 5.99 -3.39
C TYR A 4 12.66 5.04 -2.27
N LEU A 5 13.19 5.58 -1.18
CA LEU A 5 13.59 4.79 -0.02
C LEU A 5 12.42 4.73 0.97
N THR A 6 12.01 3.52 1.36
CA THR A 6 11.02 3.30 2.43
C THR A 6 11.75 3.01 3.74
N PRO A 7 11.94 3.98 4.65
CA PRO A 7 12.81 3.81 5.81
C PRO A 7 12.24 2.78 6.80
N ASN A 8 13.07 1.84 7.26
CA ASN A 8 12.68 0.77 8.19
C ASN A 8 11.49 -0.08 7.67
N ARG A 9 11.37 -0.24 6.35
CA ARG A 9 10.32 -1.00 5.68
C ARG A 9 10.93 -1.82 4.54
N HIS A 10 10.38 -3.01 4.33
CA HIS A 10 10.76 -3.92 3.26
C HIS A 10 9.59 -4.04 2.30
N GLY A 11 9.82 -3.82 1.01
CA GLY A 11 8.79 -3.90 -0.02
C GLY A 11 8.43 -5.35 -0.35
N TYR A 12 7.12 -5.63 -0.42
CA TYR A 12 6.59 -6.95 -0.77
C TYR A 12 5.79 -6.95 -2.06
N SER A 13 5.06 -5.87 -2.34
CA SER A 13 4.28 -5.76 -3.58
C SER A 13 4.21 -4.31 -4.04
N VAL A 14 4.35 -4.11 -5.34
CA VAL A 14 4.27 -2.81 -6.02
C VAL A 14 3.28 -2.94 -7.18
N ARG A 15 2.39 -1.96 -7.33
CA ARG A 15 1.41 -1.91 -8.43
C ARG A 15 1.28 -0.49 -8.98
N PHE A 16 1.41 -0.36 -10.29
CA PHE A 16 1.01 0.85 -11.01
C PHE A 16 -0.51 1.00 -11.01
N SER A 17 -1.00 2.23 -10.94
CA SER A 17 -2.43 2.49 -11.06
C SER A 17 -2.90 2.19 -12.48
N PRO A 18 -4.04 1.50 -12.65
CA PRO A 18 -4.66 1.31 -13.97
C PRO A 18 -5.30 2.60 -14.51
N PHE A 19 -5.49 3.63 -13.67
CA PHE A 19 -6.13 4.90 -14.06
C PHE A 19 -5.16 6.06 -14.24
N GLN A 20 -4.01 6.02 -13.56
CA GLN A 20 -3.01 7.11 -13.54
C GLN A 20 -1.60 6.52 -13.69
N PRO A 21 -0.99 6.54 -14.89
CA PRO A 21 0.28 5.85 -15.16
C PRO A 21 1.43 6.24 -14.23
N ASP A 22 1.42 7.49 -13.74
CA ASP A 22 2.46 8.02 -12.86
C ASP A 22 2.26 7.66 -11.39
N LYS A 23 1.12 7.06 -11.03
CA LYS A 23 0.79 6.71 -9.65
C LYS A 23 1.08 5.24 -9.36
N ILE A 24 1.74 5.00 -8.24
CA ILE A 24 2.18 3.66 -7.82
C ILE A 24 1.82 3.47 -6.34
N VAL A 25 1.41 2.26 -5.98
CA VAL A 25 1.29 1.86 -4.57
C VAL A 25 2.27 0.75 -4.23
N CYS A 26 2.77 0.77 -3.00
CA CYS A 26 3.71 -0.21 -2.48
C CYS A 26 3.26 -0.70 -1.09
N ALA A 27 3.01 -2.00 -0.97
CA ALA A 27 2.82 -2.67 0.31
C ALA A 27 4.18 -3.06 0.90
N THR A 28 4.35 -2.72 2.17
CA THR A 28 5.60 -2.96 2.90
C THR A 28 5.35 -3.52 4.30
N SER A 29 6.39 -4.14 4.85
CA SER A 29 6.40 -4.64 6.23
C SER A 29 7.66 -4.23 6.98
N GLN A 30 7.54 -4.05 8.29
CA GLN A 30 8.68 -3.95 9.20
C GLN A 30 9.40 -5.30 9.35
N TYR A 31 10.63 -5.26 9.88
CA TYR A 31 11.41 -6.43 10.31
C TYR A 31 11.35 -7.64 9.34
N PHE A 32 11.54 -7.39 8.04
CA PHE A 32 11.51 -8.40 6.97
C PHE A 32 10.24 -9.25 6.96
N GLY A 33 9.09 -8.69 7.36
CA GLY A 33 7.81 -9.39 7.38
C GLY A 33 7.67 -10.43 8.49
N LEU A 34 8.63 -10.50 9.42
CA LEU A 34 8.59 -11.46 10.53
C LEU A 34 7.78 -10.95 11.72
N ALA A 35 7.70 -9.63 11.88
CA ALA A 35 7.02 -8.95 12.97
C ALA A 35 6.78 -7.47 12.63
N GLY A 36 5.98 -6.80 13.46
CA GLY A 36 5.73 -5.37 13.37
C GLY A 36 4.65 -5.01 12.35
N GLY A 37 4.45 -3.71 12.18
CA GLY A 37 3.38 -3.17 11.36
C GLY A 37 3.76 -3.06 9.88
N GLY A 38 2.72 -3.09 9.05
CA GLY A 38 2.83 -2.82 7.63
C GLY A 38 2.57 -1.35 7.31
N THR A 39 3.02 -0.94 6.13
CA THR A 39 2.79 0.42 5.62
C THR A 39 2.51 0.37 4.13
N LEU A 40 1.40 0.97 3.75
CA LEU A 40 1.03 1.25 2.37
C LEU A 40 1.60 2.62 2.00
N PHE A 41 2.50 2.65 1.03
CA PHE A 41 2.99 3.88 0.42
C PHE A 41 2.21 4.15 -0.87
N VAL A 42 1.77 5.40 -1.04
CA VAL A 42 1.23 5.92 -2.31
C VAL A 42 2.25 6.89 -2.86
N LEU A 43 2.82 6.56 -4.01
CA LEU A 43 3.89 7.31 -4.66
C LEU A 43 3.40 7.86 -6.01
N GLU A 44 4.03 8.93 -6.45
CA GLU A 44 3.81 9.53 -7.76
C GLU A 44 5.15 9.82 -8.43
N LEU A 45 5.26 9.49 -9.72
CA LEU A 45 6.37 9.86 -10.58
C LEU A 45 6.13 11.28 -11.08
N THR A 46 6.99 12.20 -10.68
CA THR A 46 6.90 13.59 -11.11
C THR A 46 7.44 13.75 -12.54
N PRO A 47 7.06 14.82 -13.27
CA PRO A 47 7.54 15.07 -14.64
C PRO A 47 9.07 15.23 -14.77
N ASP A 48 9.76 15.65 -13.71
CA ASP A 48 11.22 15.71 -13.63
C ASP A 48 11.88 14.35 -13.34
N GLY A 49 11.07 13.29 -13.22
CA GLY A 49 11.53 11.91 -13.09
C GLY A 49 11.91 11.50 -11.67
N ALA A 50 11.36 12.16 -10.65
CA ALA A 50 11.52 11.78 -9.25
C ALA A 50 10.30 10.99 -8.75
N LEU A 51 10.49 10.08 -7.80
CA LEU A 51 9.38 9.45 -7.08
C LEU A 51 9.17 10.19 -5.77
N ILE A 52 7.96 10.70 -5.57
CA ILE A 52 7.55 11.40 -4.34
C ILE A 52 6.49 10.60 -3.59
N GLU A 53 6.47 10.73 -2.27
CA GLU A 53 5.38 10.20 -1.45
C GLU A 53 4.21 11.18 -1.44
N ILE A 54 3.04 10.69 -1.84
CA ILE A 54 1.78 11.42 -1.80
C ILE A 54 1.08 11.19 -0.48
N SER A 55 1.07 9.94 -0.02
CA SER A 55 0.53 9.59 1.29
C SER A 55 1.04 8.24 1.76
N THR A 56 0.93 8.02 3.07
CA THR A 56 1.18 6.73 3.71
C THR A 56 0.05 6.36 4.65
N SER A 57 -0.17 5.06 4.80
CA SER A 57 -1.14 4.51 5.75
C SER A 57 -0.56 3.28 6.43
N GLN A 58 -0.80 3.15 7.74
CA GLN A 58 -0.18 2.10 8.55
C GLN A 58 -1.20 1.05 8.98
N TRP A 59 -0.73 -0.18 9.14
CA TRP A 59 -1.49 -1.29 9.69
C TRP A 59 -0.69 -1.97 10.81
N PRO A 60 -1.34 -2.48 11.88
CA PRO A 60 -0.63 -3.08 13.01
C PRO A 60 0.19 -4.33 12.68
N ASP A 61 -0.16 -5.05 11.61
CA ASP A 61 0.54 -6.25 11.12
C ASP A 61 1.10 -5.99 9.71
N GLY A 62 2.05 -6.81 9.26
CA GLY A 62 2.74 -6.66 7.98
C GLY A 62 1.79 -6.70 6.79
N LEU A 63 2.05 -5.88 5.77
CA LEU A 63 1.35 -5.91 4.49
C LEU A 63 2.21 -6.65 3.45
N PHE A 64 1.63 -7.63 2.77
CA PHE A 64 2.34 -8.55 1.89
C PHE A 64 1.90 -8.48 0.43
N ASP A 65 0.69 -7.99 0.15
CA ASP A 65 0.24 -7.71 -1.21
C ASP A 65 -0.64 -6.45 -1.25
N VAL A 66 -0.73 -5.85 -2.43
CA VAL A 66 -1.63 -4.73 -2.73
C VAL A 66 -2.17 -4.87 -4.15
N VAL A 67 -3.44 -4.51 -4.33
CA VAL A 67 -4.10 -4.42 -5.63
C VAL A 67 -4.97 -3.17 -5.70
N TRP A 68 -5.08 -2.61 -6.90
CA TRP A 68 -6.03 -1.53 -7.19
C TRP A 68 -7.45 -2.10 -7.36
N SER A 69 -8.45 -1.29 -7.01
CA SER A 69 -9.79 -1.53 -7.51
C SER A 69 -9.82 -1.30 -9.02
N GLU A 70 -10.45 -2.20 -9.77
CA GLU A 70 -10.63 -2.04 -11.22
C GLU A 70 -11.77 -1.06 -11.57
N THR A 71 -12.53 -0.59 -10.58
CA THR A 71 -13.70 0.29 -10.78
C THR A 71 -13.56 1.67 -10.12
N ASP A 72 -12.61 1.87 -9.21
CA ASP A 72 -12.41 3.14 -8.50
C ASP A 72 -10.92 3.46 -8.34
N ALA A 73 -10.49 4.57 -8.93
CA ALA A 73 -9.11 5.03 -8.95
C ALA A 73 -8.54 5.45 -7.60
N ASN A 74 -9.37 5.58 -6.56
CA ASN A 74 -8.94 5.95 -5.22
C ASN A 74 -8.93 4.77 -4.25
N ILE A 75 -9.36 3.58 -4.68
CA ILE A 75 -9.49 2.43 -3.81
C ILE A 75 -8.38 1.41 -4.09
N VAL A 76 -7.71 0.98 -3.03
CA VAL A 76 -6.78 -0.15 -3.06
C VAL A 76 -7.08 -1.11 -1.93
N VAL A 77 -6.74 -2.37 -2.12
CA VAL A 77 -6.87 -3.43 -1.11
C VAL A 77 -5.50 -4.01 -0.81
N THR A 78 -5.20 -4.22 0.46
CA THR A 78 -3.97 -4.90 0.91
C THR A 78 -4.30 -6.20 1.62
N ALA A 79 -3.36 -7.15 1.58
CA ALA A 79 -3.39 -8.37 2.36
C ALA A 79 -2.35 -8.31 3.48
N SER A 80 -2.74 -8.69 4.69
CA SER A 80 -1.90 -8.62 5.89
C SER A 80 -1.67 -9.97 6.57
N GLY A 81 -0.59 -10.06 7.37
CA GLY A 81 -0.23 -11.25 8.15
C GLY A 81 -1.24 -11.67 9.20
N ASP A 82 -2.07 -10.73 9.68
CA ASP A 82 -3.15 -10.99 10.61
C ASP A 82 -4.40 -11.64 9.96
N GLY A 83 -4.31 -12.03 8.68
CA GLY A 83 -5.39 -12.64 7.91
C GLY A 83 -6.53 -11.69 7.57
N ILE A 84 -6.30 -10.37 7.66
CA ILE A 84 -7.29 -9.34 7.30
C ILE A 84 -6.93 -8.74 5.94
N LEU A 85 -7.97 -8.45 5.15
CA LEU A 85 -7.88 -7.59 3.98
C LEU A 85 -8.34 -6.17 4.34
N GLN A 86 -7.50 -5.19 4.07
CA GLN A 86 -7.79 -3.77 4.35
C GLN A 86 -8.17 -3.06 3.05
N LEU A 87 -9.26 -2.30 3.09
CA LEU A 87 -9.67 -1.41 2.00
C LEU A 87 -9.28 0.02 2.35
N TRP A 88 -8.48 0.63 1.48
CA TRP A 88 -7.93 1.96 1.66
C TRP A 88 -8.50 2.90 0.61
N ASN A 89 -8.91 4.10 1.04
CA ASN A 89 -9.14 5.21 0.14
C ASN A 89 -7.90 6.11 0.15
N ILE A 90 -7.13 6.11 -0.92
CA ILE A 90 -5.86 6.87 -1.01
C ILE A 90 -6.07 8.38 -1.12
N ALA A 91 -7.28 8.84 -1.48
CA ALA A 91 -7.63 10.26 -1.43
C ALA A 91 -8.01 10.72 -0.01
N CYS A 92 -8.32 9.78 0.89
CA CYS A 92 -8.65 10.05 2.29
C CYS A 92 -7.94 9.04 3.22
N PRO A 93 -6.61 9.14 3.39
CA PRO A 93 -5.79 8.14 4.09
C PRO A 93 -6.08 8.01 5.60
N GLN A 94 -6.92 8.88 6.16
CA GLN A 94 -7.25 8.91 7.60
C GLN A 94 -8.19 7.77 8.03
N VAL A 95 -8.85 7.08 7.08
CA VAL A 95 -9.86 6.06 7.38
C VAL A 95 -9.57 4.80 6.59
N SER A 96 -8.83 3.86 7.20
CA SER A 96 -8.78 2.49 6.71
C SER A 96 -10.05 1.75 7.16
N LYS A 97 -10.75 1.11 6.21
CA LYS A 97 -11.87 0.25 6.55
C LYS A 97 -11.39 -1.19 6.51
N LYS A 98 -11.54 -1.91 7.62
CA LYS A 98 -11.42 -3.37 7.65
C LYS A 98 -12.53 -3.94 6.80
N LEU A 99 -12.18 -4.71 5.76
CA LEU A 99 -13.16 -5.26 4.83
C LEU A 99 -13.60 -6.66 5.30
N ILE A 100 -12.68 -7.62 5.36
CA ILE A 100 -12.95 -9.04 5.63
C ILE A 100 -11.81 -9.65 6.45
N SER A 101 -12.12 -10.59 7.35
CA SER A 101 -11.14 -11.43 8.04
C SER A 101 -11.28 -12.86 7.54
N LEU A 102 -10.18 -13.45 7.04
CA LEU A 102 -10.14 -14.79 6.46
C LEU A 102 -10.33 -15.91 7.49
N TYR A 103 -10.21 -15.62 8.78
CA TYR A 103 -10.44 -16.57 9.87
C TYR A 103 -11.92 -16.92 10.11
N ASN A 104 -12.86 -16.24 9.44
CA ASN A 104 -14.31 -16.44 9.61
C ASN A 104 -14.99 -16.95 8.32
N ILE A 105 -14.26 -17.67 7.48
CA ILE A 105 -14.80 -18.35 6.28
C ILE A 105 -14.76 -19.86 6.53
#